data_AF-V8FS92-F1
#
_entry.id   AF-V8FS92-F1
#
_cell.length_a   1.000
_cell.length_b   1.000
_cell.length_c   1.000
_cell.angle_alpha   90.00
_cell.angle_beta   90.00
_cell.angle_gamma   90.00
#
_symmetry.space_group_name_H-M   'P 1'
#
loop_
_entity.id
_entity.type
_entity.pdbx_description
1 polymer ?
#
loop_
_entity_poly.entity_id
_entity_poly.type
_entity_poly.pdbx_seq_one_letter_code
_entity_poly.pdbx_strand_id
1 'polypeptide(L)'
;RYAYWFMPATHGYGRSGVPDFVVCKDGHFFGIECKGTPKNKTTILQRLELDKILKAGGGIAVVDRSNIDVFKEWLQDVDIYRTKDFRRDQDKMEI
;
A
#
# COMPACT_ATOMS: atom_id res chain seq x y z
N ARG A 1 -0.26 -4.46 17.68
CA ARG A 1 0.40 -3.13 17.63
C ARG A 1 -0.58 -2.12 17.03
N TYR A 2 -0.34 -0.82 17.21
CA TYR A 2 -1.28 0.24 16.81
C TYR A 2 -1.05 0.71 15.38
N ALA A 3 -2.12 1.14 14.71
CA ALA A 3 -2.07 1.78 13.40
C ALA A 3 -3.05 2.97 13.40
N TYR A 4 -2.61 4.08 12.83
CA TYR A 4 -3.46 5.21 12.48
C TYR A 4 -3.71 5.16 10.97
N TRP A 5 -4.95 5.32 10.53
CA TRP A 5 -5.27 5.30 9.11
C TRP A 5 -6.49 6.14 8.76
N PHE A 6 -6.59 6.54 7.50
CA PHE A 6 -7.75 7.22 6.94
C PHE A 6 -7.85 6.99 5.43
N MET A 7 -9.05 7.17 4.88
CA MET A 7 -9.28 7.22 3.44
C MET A 7 -9.25 8.68 2.98
N PRO A 8 -8.27 9.09 2.16
CA PRO A 8 -8.18 10.48 1.72
C PRO A 8 -9.32 10.85 0.76
N ALA A 9 -9.76 12.11 0.80
CA ALA A 9 -10.67 12.63 -0.20
C ALA A 9 -9.96 12.71 -1.57
N THR A 10 -10.57 12.12 -2.59
CA THR A 10 -10.02 12.09 -3.97
C THR A 10 -10.57 13.22 -4.85
N HIS A 11 -11.54 13.98 -4.36
CA HIS A 11 -12.23 15.07 -5.07
C HIS A 11 -12.15 16.38 -4.26
N GLY A 12 -12.33 17.53 -4.94
CA GLY A 12 -12.22 18.85 -4.32
C GLY A 12 -10.76 19.30 -4.14
N TYR A 13 -10.36 19.66 -2.92
CA TYR A 13 -8.97 20.02 -2.58
C TYR A 13 -8.02 18.80 -2.48
N GLY A 14 -8.53 17.59 -2.70
CA GLY A 14 -7.75 16.36 -2.75
C GLY A 14 -6.91 16.23 -4.02
N ARG A 15 -6.01 15.24 -4.04
CA ARG A 15 -5.21 14.90 -5.22
C ARG A 15 -5.76 13.64 -5.88
N SER A 16 -5.86 13.64 -7.20
CA SER A 16 -6.28 12.45 -7.95
C SER A 16 -5.24 11.35 -7.87
N GLY A 17 -5.69 10.11 -7.74
CA GLY A 17 -4.83 8.93 -7.72
C GLY A 17 -4.10 8.67 -6.40
N VAL A 18 -4.40 9.41 -5.32
CA VAL A 18 -3.90 9.04 -3.99
C VAL A 18 -4.39 7.63 -3.62
N PRO A 19 -3.64 6.88 -2.79
CA PRO A 19 -4.06 5.55 -2.37
C PRO A 19 -5.39 5.58 -1.62
N ASP A 20 -6.14 4.48 -1.70
CA ASP A 20 -7.42 4.31 -0.97
C ASP A 20 -7.25 4.44 0.54
N PHE A 21 -6.11 4.00 1.09
CA PHE A 21 -5.77 4.17 2.49
C PHE A 21 -4.39 4.80 2.66
N VAL A 22 -4.34 5.79 3.55
CA VAL A 22 -3.10 6.32 4.12
C VAL A 22 -2.96 5.77 5.52
N VAL A 23 -1.83 5.13 5.82
CA VAL A 23 -1.59 4.43 7.08
C VAL A 23 -0.27 4.87 7.69
N CYS A 24 -0.26 5.08 9.00
CA CYS A 24 0.93 5.10 9.83
C CYS A 24 0.88 3.91 10.79
N LYS A 25 1.81 2.98 10.64
CA LYS A 25 1.93 1.80 11.52
C LYS A 25 3.35 1.77 12.09
N ASP A 26 3.46 1.66 13.41
CA ASP A 26 4.75 1.62 14.11
C ASP A 26 5.71 2.77 13.69
N GLY A 27 5.15 3.97 13.49
CA GLY A 27 5.89 5.17 13.06
C GLY A 27 6.22 5.24 11.56
N HIS A 28 5.78 4.27 10.76
CA HIS A 28 6.11 4.18 9.33
C HIS A 28 4.88 4.44 8.45
N PHE A 29 5.08 5.22 7.41
CA PHE A 29 4.05 5.62 6.46
C PHE A 29 3.86 4.56 5.36
N PHE A 30 2.59 4.24 5.06
CA PHE A 30 2.18 3.34 3.98
C PHE A 30 1.02 3.92 3.17
N GLY A 31 1.08 3.72 1.85
CA GLY A 31 -0.06 3.89 0.95
C GLY A 31 -0.62 2.53 0.52
N ILE A 32 -1.91 2.28 0.72
CA ILE A 32 -2.56 1.03 0.28
C ILE A 32 -3.62 1.37 -0.77
N GLU A 33 -3.58 0.66 -1.88
CA GLU A 33 -4.54 0.75 -2.98
C GLU A 33 -5.26 -0.60 -3.12
N CYS A 34 -6.59 -0.57 -3.06
CA CYS A 34 -7.44 -1.74 -3.11
C CYS A 34 -8.04 -1.94 -4.50
N LYS A 35 -7.91 -3.14 -5.06
CA LYS A 35 -8.52 -3.52 -6.34
C LYS A 35 -9.53 -4.66 -6.12
N GLY A 36 -10.63 -4.62 -6.88
CA GLY A 36 -11.66 -5.66 -6.77
C GLY A 36 -11.25 -7.03 -7.33
N THR A 37 -10.29 -7.08 -8.25
CA THR A 37 -9.78 -8.32 -8.86
C THR A 37 -8.30 -8.16 -9.24
N PRO A 38 -7.55 -9.27 -9.44
CA PRO A 38 -6.17 -9.24 -9.92
C PRO A 38 -6.00 -8.62 -11.31
N LYS A 39 -7.06 -8.63 -12.12
CA LYS A 39 -7.06 -8.03 -13.46
C LYS A 39 -7.14 -6.50 -13.40
N ASN A 40 -7.69 -5.95 -12.32
CA ASN A 40 -7.85 -4.51 -12.15
C ASN A 40 -6.50 -3.91 -11.77
N LYS A 41 -5.75 -3.42 -12.76
CA LYS A 41 -4.47 -2.74 -12.55
C LYS A 41 -4.69 -1.36 -11.94
N THR A 42 -3.64 -0.82 -11.32
CA THR A 42 -3.60 0.59 -10.93
C THR A 42 -3.72 1.47 -12.16
N THR A 43 -4.44 2.59 -12.03
CA THR A 43 -4.44 3.63 -13.06
C THR A 43 -3.06 4.31 -13.12
N ILE A 44 -2.80 5.07 -14.19
CA ILE A 44 -1.53 5.81 -14.33
C ILE A 44 -1.33 6.77 -13.14
N LEU A 45 -2.38 7.51 -12.75
CA LEU A 45 -2.30 8.45 -11.63
C LEU A 45 -2.03 7.74 -10.30
N GLN A 46 -2.69 6.61 -10.04
CA GLN A 46 -2.43 5.79 -8.85
C GLN A 46 -0.99 5.29 -8.80
N ARG A 47 -0.48 4.79 -9.93
CA ARG A 47 0.91 4.34 -10.02
C ARG A 47 1.90 5.47 -9.73
N LEU A 48 1.63 6.68 -10.23
CA LEU A 48 2.48 7.85 -9.98
C LEU A 48 2.49 8.27 -8.50
N GLU A 49 1.35 8.20 -7.80
CA GLU A 49 1.30 8.50 -6.37
C GLU A 49 2.00 7.43 -5.52
N LEU A 50 1.80 6.15 -5.83
CA LEU A 50 2.50 5.06 -5.16
C LEU A 50 4.03 5.15 -5.33
N ASP A 51 4.49 5.50 -6.54
CA ASP A 51 5.92 5.72 -6.82
C ASP A 51 6.49 6.92 -6.03
N LYS A 52 5.73 8.00 -5.87
CA LYS A 52 6.13 9.13 -5.01
C LYS A 52 6.29 8.70 -3.55
N ILE A 53 5.39 7.87 -3.04
CA ILE A 53 5.47 7.35 -1.66
C ILE A 53 6.75 6.51 -1.48
N LEU A 54 7.02 5.59 -2.41
CA LEU A 54 8.25 4.80 -2.40
C LEU A 54 9.51 5.67 -2.43
N LYS A 55 9.55 6.66 -3.33
CA LYS A 55 10.68 7.60 -3.46
C LYS A 55 10.87 8.46 -2.23
N ALA A 56 9.80 8.80 -1.51
CA ALA A 56 9.85 9.49 -0.24
C ALA A 56 10.25 8.56 0.94
N GLY A 57 10.45 7.27 0.68
CA GLY A 57 10.91 6.29 1.66
C GLY A 57 9.80 5.55 2.40
N GLY A 58 8.52 5.85 2.12
CA GLY A 58 7.37 5.13 2.65
C GLY A 58 7.13 3.78 1.96
N GLY A 59 6.22 2.99 2.51
CA GLY A 59 5.82 1.71 1.92
C GLY A 59 4.56 1.80 1.05
N ILE A 60 4.39 0.85 0.14
CA ILE A 60 3.17 0.71 -0.66
C ILE A 60 2.65 -0.73 -0.68
N ALA A 61 1.33 -0.86 -0.79
CA ALA A 61 0.68 -2.13 -1.08
C ALA A 61 -0.45 -1.95 -2.09
N VAL A 62 -0.52 -2.85 -3.08
CA VAL A 62 -1.69 -2.98 -3.93
C VAL A 62 -2.34 -4.32 -3.63
N VAL A 63 -3.54 -4.27 -3.05
CA VAL A 63 -4.21 -5.43 -2.46
C VAL A 63 -5.49 -5.72 -3.23
N ASP A 64 -5.73 -6.98 -3.49
CA ASP A 64 -6.98 -7.47 -4.04
C ASP A 64 -7.38 -8.79 -3.37
N ARG A 65 -8.43 -9.44 -3.89
CA ARG A 65 -8.95 -10.68 -3.29
C ARG A 65 -7.98 -11.87 -3.34
N SER A 66 -7.00 -11.89 -4.24
CA SER A 66 -6.05 -13.01 -4.33
C SER A 66 -4.87 -12.91 -3.38
N ASN A 67 -4.58 -11.73 -2.81
CA ASN A 67 -3.40 -11.53 -1.95
C ASN A 67 -3.74 -10.94 -0.57
N ILE A 68 -5.02 -10.89 -0.21
CA ILE A 68 -5.46 -10.31 1.07
C ILE A 68 -4.92 -11.04 2.29
N ASP A 69 -4.77 -12.37 2.24
CA ASP A 69 -4.27 -13.15 3.37
C ASP A 69 -2.76 -12.97 3.54
N VAL A 70 -2.00 -13.01 2.43
CA VAL A 70 -0.57 -12.67 2.43
C VAL A 70 -0.35 -11.23 2.90
N PHE A 71 -1.23 -10.30 2.54
CA PHE A 71 -1.16 -8.92 3.01
C PHE A 71 -1.37 -8.80 4.53
N LYS A 72 -2.25 -9.62 5.12
CA LYS A 72 -2.43 -9.64 6.59
C LYS A 72 -1.18 -10.13 7.30
N GLU A 73 -0.56 -11.19 6.80
CA GLU A 73 0.70 -11.72 7.33
C GLU A 73 1.80 -10.67 7.20
N TRP A 74 1.93 -10.07 6.01
CA TRP A 74 2.87 -8.99 5.76
C TRP A 74 2.72 -7.86 6.78
N LEU A 75 1.50 -7.38 7.05
CA LEU A 75 1.24 -6.34 8.06
C LEU A 75 1.67 -6.72 9.49
N GLN A 76 1.64 -8.00 9.84
CA GLN A 76 2.07 -8.50 11.15
C GLN A 76 3.60 -8.58 11.23
N ASP A 77 4.24 -8.99 10.14
CA ASP A 77 5.68 -9.28 10.07
C ASP A 77 6.51 -8.15 9.45
N VAL A 78 5.93 -6.97 9.18
CA VAL A 78 6.70 -5.86 8.61
C VAL A 78 7.85 -5.48 9.54
N ASP A 79 9.07 -5.89 9.20
CA ASP A 79 10.28 -5.15 9.55
C ASP A 79 10.30 -3.89 8.67
N ILE A 80 9.61 -2.87 9.20
CA ILE A 80 9.29 -1.59 8.57
C ILE A 80 10.51 -0.80 8.06
N TYR A 81 11.73 -1.23 8.40
CA TYR A 81 12.97 -0.64 7.89
C TYR A 81 13.46 -1.28 6.57
N ARG A 82 13.05 -2.50 6.24
CA ARG A 82 13.51 -3.24 5.05
C ARG A 82 12.44 -3.40 3.97
N THR A 83 11.18 -3.37 4.36
CA THR A 83 10.06 -3.82 3.53
C THR A 83 9.23 -2.62 3.09
N LYS A 84 9.29 -2.27 1.80
CA LYS A 84 8.68 -1.04 1.27
C LYS A 84 7.73 -1.27 0.10
N ASP A 85 7.83 -2.40 -0.59
CA ASP A 85 6.95 -2.72 -1.71
C ASP A 85 6.40 -4.12 -1.50
N PHE A 86 5.13 -4.17 -1.08
CA PHE A 86 4.45 -5.43 -0.78
C PHE A 86 4.52 -6.42 -1.95
N ARG A 87 4.42 -5.97 -3.20
CA ARG A 87 4.48 -6.90 -4.35
C ARG A 87 5.85 -7.55 -4.49
N ARG A 88 6.91 -6.74 -4.36
CA ARG A 88 8.29 -7.24 -4.43
C ARG A 88 8.62 -8.16 -3.26
N ASP A 89 8.04 -7.90 -2.11
CA ASP A 89 8.32 -8.66 -0.89
C ASP A 89 7.44 -9.93 -0.79
N GLN A 90 6.25 -9.93 -1.39
CA GLN A 90 5.41 -11.12 -1.57
C GLN A 90 6.17 -12.22 -2.34
N ASP A 91 6.89 -11.89 -3.41
CA ASP A 91 7.69 -12.85 -4.19
C ASP A 91 8.82 -13.51 -3.36
N LYS A 92 9.18 -12.97 -2.19
CA LYS A 92 10.20 -13.52 -1.29
C LYS A 92 9.61 -14.34 -0.13
N MET A 93 8.30 -14.25 0.08
CA MET A 93 7.57 -14.96 1.13
C MET A 93 7.01 -16.30 0.65
N GLU A 94 6.95 -16.53 -0.66
CA GLU A 94 6.75 -17.87 -1.23
C GLU A 94 8.06 -18.67 -1.12
N ILE A 95 8.09 -19.65 -0.19
CA ILE A 95 9.08 -20.74 -0.09
C ILE A 95 8.41 -22.01 -0.61
#